data_AF-A0A535R232-F1
#
_entry.id   AF-A0A535R232-F1
#
_cell.length_a   1.000
_cell.length_b   1.000
_cell.length_c   1.000
_cell.angle_alpha   90.00
_cell.angle_beta   90.00
_cell.angle_gamma   90.00
#
_symmetry.space_group_name_H-M   'P 1'
#
loop_
_entity.id
_entity.type
_entity.pdbx_description
1 polymer ?
#
loop_
_entity_poly.entity_id
_entity_poly.type
_entity_poly.pdbx_seq_one_letter_code
_entity_poly.pdbx_strand_id
1 'polypeptide(L)' 'MAIEIVNPYDVAVAQFDEAAERLGLSQAMRAILRKPKRELIVN' A
#
# COMPACT_ATOMS: atom_id res chain seq x y z
N MET A 1 -26.17 -10.64 -3.69
CA MET A 1 -24.97 -10.23 -2.93
C MET A 1 -23.91 -9.88 -3.96
N ALA A 2 -23.68 -8.59 -4.19
CA ALA A 2 -22.60 -8.17 -5.08
C ALA A 2 -21.28 -8.37 -4.32
N ILE A 3 -20.35 -9.15 -4.87
CA ILE A 3 -19.01 -9.26 -4.32
C ILE A 3 -18.27 -8.02 -4.82
N GLU A 4 -18.05 -7.05 -3.94
CA GLU A 4 -17.14 -5.95 -4.24
C GLU A 4 -15.74 -6.54 -4.41
N ILE A 5 -15.23 -6.52 -5.64
CA ILE A 5 -13.85 -6.90 -5.94
C ILE A 5 -12.99 -5.72 -5.53
N VAL A 6 -12.51 -5.75 -4.29
CA VAL A 6 -11.55 -4.77 -3.79
C VAL A 6 -10.18 -5.12 -4.36
N ASN A 7 -9.49 -4.14 -4.93
CA ASN A 7 -8.13 -4.31 -5.42
C ASN A 7 -7.20 -4.73 -4.27
N PRO A 8 -6.51 -5.88 -4.36
CA PRO A 8 -5.60 -6.35 -3.30
C PRO A 8 -4.48 -5.35 -2.96
N TYR A 9 -4.03 -4.56 -3.93
CA TYR A 9 -3.02 -3.52 -3.69
C TYR A 9 -3.56 -2.43 -2.78
N ASP A 10 -4.80 -1.99 -3.00
CA ASP A 10 -5.42 -0.92 -2.21
C ASP A 10 -5.64 -1.37 -0.76
N VAL A 11 -6.01 -2.65 -0.55
CA VAL A 11 -6.10 -3.26 0.78
C VAL A 11 -4.73 -3.27 1.47
N ALA A 12 -3.67 -3.66 0.76
CA ALA A 12 -2.32 -3.69 1.31
C ALA A 12 -1.80 -2.29 1.69
N VAL A 13 -2.09 -1.28 0.88
CA VAL A 13 -1.74 0.12 1.18
C VAL A 13 -2.48 0.63 2.41
N ALA A 14 -3.77 0.32 2.57
CA ALA A 14 -4.53 0.71 3.75
C ALA A 14 -3.97 0.10 5.05
N GLN A 15 -3.64 -1.19 5.02
CA GLN A 15 -3.01 -1.88 6.17
C GLN A 15 -1.62 -1.32 6.49
N PHE A 16 -0.83 -0.99 5.45
CA PHE A 16 0.46 -0.32 5.62
C PHE A 16 0.30 1.04 6.30
N ASP A 17 -0.67 1.85 5.89
CA ASP A 17 -0.90 3.18 6.45
C ASP A 17 -1.26 3.11 7.94
N GLU A 18 -2.10 2.15 8.35
CA GLU A 18 -2.41 1.92 9.77
C GLU A 18 -1.17 1.52 10.58
N ALA A 19 -0.35 0.62 10.04
CA ALA A 19 0.87 0.19 10.71
C ALA A 19 1.90 1.33 10.79
N ALA A 20 2.05 2.11 9.72
CA ALA A 20 2.95 3.24 9.65
C ALA A 20 2.62 4.34 10.67
N GLU A 21 1.32 4.55 10.93
CA GLU A 21 0.86 5.44 12.00
C GLU A 21 1.29 4.94 13.37
N ARG A 22 1.02 3.66 13.67
CA ARG A 22 1.40 3.03 14.94
C ARG A 22 2.92 3.02 15.19
N LEU A 23 3.70 2.95 14.11
CA LEU A 23 5.17 2.97 14.16
C LEU A 23 5.76 4.38 14.19
N GLY A 24 4.93 5.44 14.07
CA GLY A 24 5.41 6.82 14.07
C GLY A 24 6.27 7.16 12.84
N LEU A 25 6.05 6.50 11.70
CA LEU A 25 6.83 6.79 10.48
C LEU A 25 6.59 8.23 10.03
N SER A 26 7.67 8.91 9.63
CA SER A 26 7.57 10.24 9.05
C SER A 26 6.78 10.21 7.73
N GLN A 27 6.11 11.31 7.40
CA GLN A 27 5.35 11.41 6.16
C GLN A 27 6.20 11.10 4.92
N ALA A 28 7.47 11.54 4.91
CA ALA A 28 8.41 11.25 3.84
C ALA A 28 8.70 9.74 3.71
N MET A 29 8.91 9.03 4.83
CA MET A 29 9.12 7.59 4.83
C MET A 29 7.88 6.82 4.36
N ARG A 30 6.68 7.24 4.77
CA ARG A 30 5.43 6.63 4.32
C ARG A 30 5.26 6.77 2.81
N ALA A 31 5.53 7.96 2.27
CA ALA A 31 5.41 8.23 0.84
C ALA A 31 6.34 7.34 0.00
N ILE A 32 7.56 7.08 0.49
CA ILE A 32 8.55 6.22 -0.18
C ILE A 32 8.11 4.75 -0.14
N LEU A 33 7.71 4.26 1.04
CA LEU A 33 7.41 2.84 1.26
C LEU A 33 6.06 2.40 0.69
N ARG A 34 5.13 3.33 0.45
CA ARG A 34 3.79 3.04 -0.09
C ARG A 34 3.82 2.50 -1.53
N LYS A 35 4.87 2.80 -2.30
CA LYS A 35 4.95 2.44 -3.72
C LYS A 35 6.06 1.41 -3.98
N PRO A 36 5.83 0.44 -4.88
CA PRO A 36 6.89 -0.48 -5.28
C PRO A 36 8.05 0.30 -5.92
N LYS A 37 9.28 -0.07 -5.57
CA LYS A 37 10.49 0.56 -6.11
C LYS A 37 10.65 0.35 -7.62
N ARG A 38 10.19 -0.79 -8.14
CA ARG A 38 10.23 -1.16 -9.55
C ARG A 38 9.11 -2.15 -9.85
N GLU A 39 8.45 -1.96 -10.97
CA GLU A 39 7.52 -2.91 -11.56
C GLU A 39 8.07 -3.30 -12.94
N LEU A 40 8.08 -4.59 -13.25
CA LEU A 40 8.56 -5.10 -14.53
C LEU A 40 7.49 -6.03 -15.09
N ILE A 41 6.90 -5.62 -16.20
CA ILE A 41 5.94 -6.42 -16.96
C ILE A 41 6.66 -6.91 -18.21
N VAL A 42 6.57 -8.21 -18.50
CA VAL A 42 7.20 -8.88 -19.63
C VAL A 42 6.13 -9.56 -20.50
N ASN A 43 6.44 -9.76 -21.78
CA ASN A 43 5.53 -10.36 -22.78
C ASN A 43 5.55 -11.89 -22.76
#